data_AF-Q02653-F1
#
_entry.id   AF-Q02653-F1
#
_cell.length_a   1.000
_cell.length_b   1.000
_cell.length_c   1.000
_cell.angle_alpha   90.00
_cell.angle_beta   90.00
_cell.angle_gamma   90.00
#
_symmetry.space_group_name_H-M   'P 1'
#
loop_
_entity.id
_entity.type
_entity.pdbx_description
1 polymer ?
#
loop_
_entity_poly.entity_id
_entity_poly.type
_entity_poly.pdbx_seq_one_letter_code
_entity_poly.pdbx_strand_id
1 'polypeptide(L)' 'MPQLVPFYFVNEITFTFIILAITVYILSKYILPRFVRLFLSRTFISKLLG' A
#
# COMPACT_ATOMS: atom_id res chain seq x y z
N MET A 1 1.89 -7.30 35.63
CA MET A 1 0.67 -8.12 35.74
C MET A 1 0.69 -9.18 34.64
N PRO A 2 0.79 -10.48 34.98
CA PRO A 2 0.84 -11.56 33.98
C PRO A 2 -0.38 -11.57 33.04
N GLN A 3 -1.50 -10.98 33.45
CA GLN A 3 -2.73 -10.88 32.67
C GLN A 3 -2.60 -9.99 31.42
N LEU A 4 -1.65 -9.06 31.35
CA LEU A 4 -1.49 -8.17 30.18
C LEU A 4 -0.70 -8.77 29.03
N VAL A 5 0.00 -9.87 29.24
CA VAL A 5 0.84 -10.47 28.19
C VAL A 5 0.02 -10.81 26.94
N PRO A 6 -1.17 -11.45 27.05
CA PRO A 6 -2.05 -11.65 25.88
C PRO A 6 -2.53 -10.34 25.25
N PHE A 7 -2.87 -9.32 26.04
CA PHE A 7 -3.33 -8.02 25.54
C PHE A 7 -2.25 -7.30 24.73
N TYR A 8 -0.99 -7.36 25.18
CA TYR A 8 0.14 -6.82 24.44
C TYR A 8 0.25 -7.45 23.04
N PHE A 9 0.20 -8.78 22.94
CA PHE A 9 0.28 -9.46 21.64
C PHE A 9 -0.91 -9.16 20.73
N VAL A 10 -2.14 -9.13 21.27
CA VAL A 10 -3.34 -8.75 20.50
C VAL A 10 -3.23 -7.33 19.97
N ASN A 11 -2.70 -6.41 20.77
CA ASN A 11 -2.46 -5.03 20.36
C ASN A 11 -1.44 -4.95 19.21
N GLU A 12 -0.29 -5.60 19.33
CA GLU A 12 0.74 -5.65 18.28
C GLU A 12 0.19 -6.24 16.97
N ILE A 13 -0.60 -7.31 17.05
CA ILE A 13 -1.25 -7.92 15.89
C ILE A 13 -2.26 -6.94 15.27
N THR A 14 -3.08 -6.29 16.09
CA THR A 14 -4.09 -5.33 15.62
C THR A 14 -3.43 -4.14 14.91
N PHE A 15 -2.38 -3.56 15.50
CA PHE A 15 -1.61 -2.49 14.87
C PHE A 15 -0.93 -2.94 13.57
N THR A 16 -0.39 -4.17 13.53
CA THR A 16 0.19 -4.73 12.31
C THR A 16 -0.84 -4.80 11.18
N PHE A 17 -2.06 -5.28 11.45
CA PHE A 17 -3.13 -5.32 10.46
C PHE A 17 -3.58 -3.93 10.01
N ILE A 18 -3.65 -2.95 10.92
CA ILE A 18 -3.97 -1.55 10.58
C ILE A 18 -2.91 -0.98 9.64
N ILE A 19 -1.62 -1.14 9.96
CA ILE A 19 -0.51 -0.66 9.13
C ILE A 19 -0.53 -1.34 7.76
N LEU A 20 -0.80 -2.66 7.71
CA LEU A 20 -0.92 -3.40 6.47
C LEU A 20 -2.08 -2.87 5.61
N ALA A 21 -3.26 -2.63 6.19
CA ALA A 21 -4.41 -2.08 5.48
C ALA A 21 -4.13 -0.67 4.92
N ILE A 22 -3.50 0.20 5.72
CA ILE A 22 -3.09 1.54 5.28
C ILE A 22 -2.07 1.43 4.14
N THR A 23 -1.08 0.56 4.27
CA THR A 23 -0.04 0.34 3.26
C THR A 23 -0.64 -0.13 1.94
N VAL A 24 -1.53 -1.13 1.97
CA VAL A 24 -2.24 -1.63 0.78
C VAL A 24 -3.08 -0.53 0.15
N TYR A 25 -3.81 0.26 0.95
CA TYR A 25 -4.62 1.37 0.45
C TYR A 25 -3.77 2.45 -0.23
N ILE A 26 -2.67 2.87 0.39
CA ILE A 26 -1.76 3.90 -0.17
C ILE A 26 -1.12 3.39 -1.46
N LEU A 27 -0.61 2.16 -1.45
CA LEU A 27 0.00 1.54 -2.62
C LEU A 27 -1.01 1.46 -3.78
N SER A 28 -2.21 0.94 -3.51
CA SER A 28 -3.24 0.73 -4.52
C SER A 28 -3.81 2.01 -5.09
N LYS A 29 -4.03 3.04 -4.25
CA LYS A 29 -4.72 4.26 -4.68
C LYS A 29 -3.79 5.34 -5.20
N TYR A 30 -2.60 5.49 -4.62
CA TYR A 30 -1.76 6.66 -4.89
C TYR A 30 -0.46 6.31 -5.60
N ILE A 31 0.25 5.26 -5.15
CA ILE A 31 1.60 4.97 -5.64
C ILE A 31 1.54 4.21 -6.97
N LEU A 32 0.91 3.03 -7.02
CA LEU A 32 0.88 2.19 -8.21
C LEU A 32 0.18 2.87 -9.41
N PRO A 33 -1.00 3.51 -9.25
CA PRO A 33 -1.67 4.16 -10.38
C PRO A 33 -0.85 5.28 -11.00
N ARG A 34 -0.02 5.97 -10.22
CA ARG A 34 0.87 7.02 -10.75
C ARG A 34 1.90 6.43 -11.70
N PHE A 35 2.53 5.31 -11.33
CA PHE A 35 3.49 4.62 -12.19
C PHE A 35 2.83 4.07 -13.45
N VAL A 36 1.66 3.45 -13.31
CA VAL A 36 0.90 2.92 -14.47
C VAL A 36 0.53 4.04 -15.44
N ARG A 37 0.02 5.19 -14.96
CA ARG A 37 -0.31 6.32 -15.84
C ARG A 37 0.91 6.89 -16.57
N LEU A 38 2.04 7.02 -15.88
CA LEU A 38 3.29 7.50 -16.50
C LEU A 38 3.83 6.52 -17.54
N PHE A 39 3.74 5.22 -17.27
CA PHE A 39 4.14 4.21 -18.23
C PHE A 39 3.23 4.23 -19.45
N LEU A 40 1.91 4.25 -19.24
CA LEU A 40 0.93 4.34 -20.31
C LEU A 40 1.14 5.60 -21.16
N SER A 41 1.25 6.79 -20.57
CA SER A 41 1.46 8.01 -21.33
C SER A 41 2.74 7.96 -22.18
N ARG A 42 3.84 7.43 -21.64
CA ARG A 42 5.08 7.21 -22.40
C ARG A 42 4.88 6.24 -23.58
N THR A 43 4.19 5.13 -23.36
CA THR A 43 3.91 4.16 -24.45
C THR A 43 2.99 4.75 -25.52
N PHE A 44 1.97 5.53 -25.15
CA PHE A 44 1.08 6.21 -26.09
C PHE A 44 1.82 7.28 -26.90
N ILE A 45 2.65 8.10 -26.26
CA ILE A 45 3.46 9.11 -26.95
C ILE A 45 4.44 8.45 -27.93
N SER A 46 5.11 7.37 -27.50
CA SER A 46 6.07 6.65 -28.35
C SER A 46 5.40 6.02 -29.57
N LYS A 47 4.18 5.48 -29.42
CA LYS A 47 3.39 4.93 -30.54
C LYS A 47 2.75 5.98 -31.44
N LEU A 48 2.55 7.21 -30.96
CA LEU A 48 1.98 8.29 -31.76
C LEU A 48 3.05 9.02 -32.57
N LEU A 49 4.27 9.13 -32.03
CA LEU A 49 5.38 9.85 -32.66
C LEU A 49 6.30 8.98 -33.51
N GLY A 50 6.36 7.67 -33.25
CA GLY A 50 7.13 6.69 -34.04
C GLY A 50 6.21 5.89 -34.95
#